data_AF-A0A1B6YB34-F1
#
_entry.id   AF-A0A1B6YB34-F1
#
_cell.length_a   1.000
_cell.length_b   1.000
_cell.length_c   1.000
_cell.angle_alpha   90.00
_cell.angle_beta   90.00
_cell.angle_gamma   90.00
#
_symmetry.space_group_name_H-M   'P 1'
#
loop_
_entity.id
_entity.type
_entity.pdbx_description
1 polymer ?
#
loop_
_entity_poly.entity_id
_entity_poly.type
_entity_poly.pdbx_seq_one_letter_code
_entity_poly.pdbx_strand_id
1 'polypeptide(L)'
;MKIIHFLKNTIRSLFLVTLSLLLVSCSLTSTNENDSYLNIPDPNFEKILIALDIDTEGSLDGQVLRADVEKVRVLDLNIPDGNFEIQDMTGIEGFVNLSTLKAIQHEIEFIDLRSNTMLDSLYLQGNLLQEIDLSLNTNLVNVNLSTNEIYTIDGLTELNKLKELDLSWNFMETFSISNASLEILFLNLNELQTLDVSEAENLKALNLTTNNLTDLSVSSNTQLETLVISNNNLKQIELSQNPELKYLYASTNAFTNLDVSQNQKLVDLRVDRNPSLSCINIEEGQEILTVRISDYQEIRSDCGV
;
A
#
# COMPACT_ATOMS: atom_id res chain seq x y z
N MET A 1 -20.23 18.66 -4.45
CA MET A 1 -19.54 17.48 -3.89
C MET A 1 -18.26 17.86 -3.11
N LYS A 2 -18.26 18.97 -2.35
CA LYS A 2 -17.17 19.38 -1.43
C LYS A 2 -17.64 19.58 0.03
N ILE A 3 -18.95 19.52 0.27
CA ILE A 3 -19.57 19.74 1.58
C ILE A 3 -19.79 18.42 2.34
N ILE A 4 -19.90 17.29 1.62
CA ILE A 4 -20.06 15.96 2.23
C ILE A 4 -18.75 15.48 2.91
N HIS A 5 -17.59 15.88 2.38
CA HIS A 5 -16.28 15.51 2.93
C HIS A 5 -15.97 16.27 4.24
N PHE A 6 -16.36 17.54 4.33
CA PHE A 6 -16.18 18.34 5.56
C PHE A 6 -17.14 17.93 6.69
N LEU A 7 -18.33 17.42 6.35
CA LEU A 7 -19.30 16.90 7.32
C LEU A 7 -18.91 15.54 7.92
N LYS A 8 -18.09 14.72 7.23
CA LYS A 8 -17.54 13.47 7.83
C LYS A 8 -16.45 13.76 8.87
N ASN A 9 -15.68 14.84 8.72
CA ASN A 9 -14.60 15.18 9.66
C ASN A 9 -15.07 15.79 11.00
N THR A 10 -16.35 16.17 11.12
CA THR A 10 -16.95 16.65 12.40
C THR A 10 -17.73 15.56 13.16
N ILE A 11 -17.83 14.34 12.62
CA ILE A 11 -18.45 13.17 13.28
C ILE A 11 -17.38 12.27 13.94
N ARG A 12 -16.14 12.72 14.05
CA ARG A 12 -15.11 12.14 14.94
C ARG A 12 -15.35 12.58 16.40
N SER A 13 -16.38 12.04 17.04
CA SER A 13 -16.50 11.96 18.53
C SER A 13 -17.62 11.04 19.04
N LEU A 14 -18.33 10.29 18.18
CA LEU A 14 -19.47 9.48 18.64
C LEU A 14 -19.56 8.13 17.92
N PHE A 15 -18.52 7.30 18.04
CA PHE A 15 -18.69 5.85 17.92
C PHE A 15 -18.59 5.23 19.30
N LEU A 16 -19.73 4.72 19.77
CA LEU A 16 -19.89 4.04 21.05
C LEU A 16 -19.04 2.78 21.09
N VAL A 17 -17.99 2.78 21.91
CA VAL A 17 -17.44 1.55 22.46
C VAL A 17 -18.35 1.15 23.62
N THR A 18 -19.35 0.30 23.36
CA THR A 18 -20.03 -0.42 24.44
C THR A 18 -19.13 -1.55 24.90
N LEU A 19 -18.26 -1.25 25.85
CA LEU A 19 -17.53 -2.22 26.64
C LEU A 19 -18.52 -2.96 27.55
N SER A 20 -19.07 -4.08 27.09
CA SER A 20 -19.80 -5.01 27.96
C SER A 20 -18.80 -5.79 28.82
N LEU A 21 -18.50 -5.26 30.00
CA LEU A 21 -17.88 -6.02 31.09
C LEU A 21 -18.86 -7.10 31.56
N LEU A 22 -18.68 -8.33 31.07
CA LEU A 22 -19.17 -9.52 31.75
C LEU A 22 -17.99 -10.12 32.53
N LEU A 23 -17.98 -9.84 33.84
CA LEU A 23 -17.20 -10.59 34.82
C LEU A 23 -17.72 -12.03 34.82
N VAL A 24 -17.06 -12.92 34.07
CA VAL A 24 -17.22 -14.36 34.28
C VAL A 24 -16.15 -14.78 35.27
N SER A 25 -16.60 -15.07 36.49
CA SER A 25 -15.81 -15.73 37.51
C SER A 25 -15.36 -17.10 37.01
N CYS A 26 -14.07 -17.36 37.15
CA CYS A 26 -13.41 -18.61 36.83
C CYS A 26 -14.03 -19.80 37.60
N SER A 27 -14.50 -20.81 36.87
CA SER A 27 -14.61 -22.19 37.35
C SER A 27 -14.07 -23.13 36.28
N LEU A 28 -13.03 -23.87 36.63
CA LEU A 28 -12.38 -24.88 35.80
C LEU A 28 -13.37 -25.96 35.37
N THR A 29 -13.17 -26.44 34.14
CA THR A 29 -13.80 -27.61 33.47
C THR A 29 -15.21 -27.41 32.89
N SER A 30 -15.27 -26.69 31.77
CA SER A 30 -16.11 -27.08 30.63
C SER A 30 -15.44 -26.56 29.36
N THR A 31 -14.88 -27.45 28.54
CA THR A 31 -14.68 -27.13 27.12
C THR A 31 -16.08 -26.84 26.58
N ASN A 32 -16.40 -25.55 26.41
CA ASN A 32 -17.65 -25.14 25.80
C ASN A 32 -17.70 -25.78 24.41
N GLU A 33 -18.68 -26.64 24.14
CA GLU A 33 -18.91 -27.18 22.80
C GLU A 33 -19.08 -26.06 21.74
N ASN A 34 -19.44 -24.84 22.18
CA ASN A 34 -19.54 -23.61 21.39
C ASN A 34 -18.20 -22.99 20.93
N ASP A 35 -17.03 -23.50 21.32
CA ASP A 35 -15.72 -22.99 20.83
C ASP A 35 -15.13 -23.84 19.68
N SER A 36 -15.83 -24.92 19.30
CA SER A 36 -15.40 -25.80 18.20
C SER A 36 -15.63 -25.15 16.83
N TYR A 37 -16.57 -24.22 16.75
CA TYR A 37 -17.01 -23.55 15.54
C TYR A 37 -16.66 -22.08 15.56
N LEU A 38 -16.33 -21.57 14.38
CA LEU A 38 -16.09 -20.17 14.09
C LEU A 38 -17.23 -19.64 13.23
N ASN A 39 -17.77 -18.49 13.60
CA ASN A 39 -18.86 -17.86 12.87
C ASN A 39 -18.35 -17.25 11.55
N ILE A 40 -19.01 -17.57 10.43
CA ILE A 40 -18.73 -17.10 9.07
C ILE A 40 -20.05 -16.55 8.49
N PRO A 41 -20.45 -15.32 8.84
CA PRO A 41 -21.78 -14.80 8.52
C PRO A 41 -21.97 -14.51 7.01
N ASP A 42 -20.88 -14.29 6.27
CA ASP A 42 -20.92 -14.07 4.83
C ASP A 42 -21.03 -15.42 4.09
N PRO A 43 -22.15 -15.70 3.40
CA PRO A 43 -22.34 -16.96 2.72
C PRO A 43 -21.45 -17.14 1.49
N ASN A 44 -20.89 -16.07 0.93
CA ASN A 44 -19.92 -16.18 -0.16
C ASN A 44 -18.53 -16.53 0.39
N PHE A 45 -18.16 -16.00 1.55
CA PHE A 45 -16.94 -16.42 2.24
C PHE A 45 -17.01 -17.91 2.58
N GLU A 46 -18.11 -18.38 3.19
CA GLU A 46 -18.30 -19.80 3.53
C GLU A 46 -18.31 -20.70 2.28
N LYS A 47 -19.00 -20.33 1.20
CA LYS A 47 -18.96 -21.09 -0.07
C LYS A 47 -17.55 -21.28 -0.60
N ILE A 48 -16.70 -20.26 -0.48
CA ILE A 48 -15.30 -20.35 -0.89
C ILE A 48 -14.56 -21.33 0.02
N LEU A 49 -14.77 -21.27 1.34
CA LEU A 49 -14.16 -22.24 2.27
C LEU A 49 -14.58 -23.68 1.95
N ILE A 50 -15.85 -23.92 1.61
CA ILE A 50 -16.34 -25.23 1.15
C ILE A 50 -15.66 -25.63 -0.16
N ALA A 51 -15.59 -24.71 -1.14
CA ALA A 51 -15.00 -24.98 -2.46
C ALA A 51 -13.48 -25.26 -2.40
N LEU A 52 -12.81 -24.77 -1.34
CA LEU A 52 -11.40 -25.02 -1.06
C LEU A 52 -11.16 -26.28 -0.19
N ASP A 53 -12.21 -27.05 0.12
CA ASP A 53 -12.18 -28.17 1.06
C ASP A 53 -11.65 -27.79 2.47
N ILE A 54 -11.80 -26.51 2.86
CA ILE A 54 -11.46 -26.00 4.19
C ILE A 54 -12.61 -26.25 5.15
N ASP A 55 -13.83 -25.91 4.76
CA ASP A 55 -15.01 -26.30 5.52
C ASP A 55 -15.37 -27.76 5.20
N THR A 56 -14.86 -28.67 6.04
CA THR A 56 -14.92 -30.12 5.78
C THR A 56 -16.30 -30.73 5.95
N GLU A 57 -17.22 -30.01 6.61
CA GLU A 57 -18.61 -30.44 6.75
C GLU A 57 -19.41 -30.15 5.48
N GLY A 58 -18.99 -29.13 4.72
CA GLY A 58 -19.55 -28.79 3.41
C GLY A 58 -20.97 -28.23 3.47
N SER A 59 -21.44 -27.83 4.65
CA SER A 59 -22.74 -27.22 4.87
C SER A 59 -22.62 -25.71 4.82
N LEU A 60 -23.51 -25.05 4.09
CA LEU A 60 -23.63 -23.59 4.11
C LEU A 60 -24.52 -23.17 5.29
N ASP A 61 -23.96 -23.13 6.50
CA ASP A 61 -24.70 -22.89 7.75
C ASP A 61 -24.19 -21.70 8.58
N GLY A 62 -23.27 -20.92 8.02
CA GLY A 62 -22.72 -19.70 8.60
C GLY A 62 -21.60 -19.97 9.61
N GLN A 63 -20.96 -21.14 9.55
CA GLN A 63 -19.91 -21.52 10.49
C GLN A 63 -18.90 -22.48 9.87
N VAL A 64 -17.73 -22.59 10.47
CA VAL A 64 -16.69 -23.55 10.09
C VAL A 64 -16.02 -24.11 11.31
N LEU A 65 -15.58 -25.36 11.27
CA LEU A 65 -14.78 -25.94 12.35
C LEU A 65 -13.48 -25.14 12.54
N ARG A 66 -13.26 -24.67 13.78
CA ARG A 66 -12.02 -23.97 14.16
C ARG A 66 -10.78 -24.80 13.84
N ALA A 67 -10.86 -26.10 14.09
CA ALA A 67 -9.78 -27.05 13.82
C ALA A 67 -9.39 -27.11 12.33
N ASP A 68 -10.29 -26.76 11.41
CA ASP A 68 -9.97 -26.76 9.99
C ASP A 68 -9.25 -25.48 9.57
N VAL A 69 -9.74 -24.32 9.99
CA VAL A 69 -9.11 -23.03 9.68
C VAL A 69 -7.74 -22.87 10.34
N GLU A 70 -7.50 -23.47 11.50
CA GLU A 70 -6.19 -23.46 12.18
C GLU A 70 -5.08 -24.20 11.39
N LYS A 71 -5.44 -25.13 10.50
CA LYS A 71 -4.50 -25.84 9.63
C LYS A 71 -4.10 -25.00 8.41
N VAL A 72 -4.90 -24.00 8.06
CA VAL A 72 -4.68 -23.17 6.88
C VAL A 72 -3.44 -22.30 7.08
N ARG A 73 -2.61 -22.23 6.04
CA ARG A 73 -1.42 -21.35 5.96
C ARG A 73 -1.55 -20.34 4.83
N VAL A 74 -2.18 -20.75 3.74
CA VAL A 74 -2.48 -19.90 2.59
C VAL A 74 -3.97 -19.95 2.35
N LEU A 75 -4.63 -18.80 2.40
CA LEU A 75 -6.03 -18.63 2.06
C LEU A 75 -6.12 -17.77 0.81
N ASP A 76 -6.54 -18.38 -0.30
CA ASP A 76 -6.70 -17.72 -1.59
C ASP A 76 -8.19 -17.69 -1.95
N LEU A 77 -8.84 -16.55 -1.74
CA LEU A 77 -10.28 -16.35 -1.96
C LEU A 77 -10.60 -15.91 -3.40
N ASN A 78 -9.61 -15.96 -4.31
CA ASN A 78 -9.75 -15.49 -5.70
C ASN A 78 -10.24 -16.61 -6.61
N ILE A 79 -11.47 -17.08 -6.41
CA ILE A 79 -12.01 -18.16 -7.23
C ILE A 79 -12.35 -17.63 -8.65
N PRO A 80 -11.77 -18.19 -9.73
CA PRO A 80 -11.94 -17.69 -11.10
C PRO A 80 -13.37 -17.74 -11.65
N ASP A 81 -14.19 -18.66 -11.15
CA ASP A 81 -15.48 -19.04 -11.75
C ASP A 81 -16.71 -18.63 -10.92
N GLY A 82 -16.52 -17.84 -9.86
CA GLY A 82 -17.60 -17.37 -9.01
C GLY A 82 -17.54 -15.86 -8.80
N ASN A 83 -18.60 -15.15 -9.16
CA ASN A 83 -18.87 -13.80 -8.64
C ASN A 83 -19.28 -13.94 -7.16
N PHE A 84 -18.34 -14.38 -6.32
CA PHE A 84 -18.50 -14.42 -4.88
C PHE A 84 -17.98 -13.09 -4.38
N GLU A 85 -18.85 -12.09 -4.30
CA GLU A 85 -18.52 -10.80 -3.70
C GLU A 85 -18.59 -11.00 -2.17
N ILE A 86 -17.43 -11.10 -1.52
CA ILE A 86 -17.34 -11.12 -0.06
C ILE A 86 -17.42 -9.68 0.44
N GLN A 87 -18.30 -9.42 1.41
CA GLN A 87 -18.41 -8.12 2.08
C GLN A 87 -17.95 -8.21 3.54
N ASP A 88 -18.24 -9.32 4.21
CA ASP A 88 -17.96 -9.51 5.63
C ASP A 88 -16.92 -10.62 5.84
N MET A 89 -15.73 -10.21 6.30
CA MET A 89 -14.59 -11.08 6.60
C MET A 89 -14.61 -11.66 8.02
N THR A 90 -15.71 -11.50 8.78
CA THR A 90 -15.86 -12.08 10.11
C THR A 90 -15.54 -13.58 10.09
N GLY A 91 -14.72 -14.02 11.05
CA GLY A 91 -14.15 -15.36 11.14
C GLY A 91 -12.74 -15.46 10.56
N ILE A 92 -12.21 -14.44 9.87
CA ILE A 92 -10.79 -14.45 9.48
C ILE A 92 -9.85 -14.52 10.70
N GLU A 93 -10.28 -14.03 11.87
CA GLU A 93 -9.52 -14.04 13.11
C GLU A 93 -9.20 -15.45 13.64
N GLY A 94 -9.94 -16.48 13.22
CA GLY A 94 -9.67 -17.87 13.59
C GLY A 94 -8.57 -18.54 12.75
N PHE A 95 -8.15 -17.93 11.64
CA PHE A 95 -7.04 -18.40 10.81
C PHE A 95 -5.69 -17.99 11.42
N VAL A 96 -5.44 -18.41 12.66
CA VAL A 96 -4.32 -17.95 13.51
C VAL A 96 -2.93 -18.29 12.97
N ASN A 97 -2.84 -19.29 12.09
CA ASN A 97 -1.58 -19.71 11.48
C ASN A 97 -1.43 -19.22 10.02
N LEU A 98 -2.31 -18.33 9.56
CA LEU A 98 -2.30 -17.82 8.20
C LEU A 98 -1.02 -17.01 7.93
N SER A 99 -0.24 -17.45 6.94
CA SER A 99 0.94 -16.73 6.44
C SER A 99 0.62 -15.91 5.19
N THR A 100 -0.36 -16.34 4.39
CA THR A 100 -0.75 -15.61 3.17
C THR A 100 -2.26 -15.49 3.07
N LEU A 101 -2.75 -14.26 2.91
CA LEU A 101 -4.15 -13.97 2.60
C LEU A 101 -4.23 -13.28 1.23
N LYS A 102 -5.07 -13.83 0.35
CA LYS A 102 -5.48 -13.14 -0.88
C LYS A 102 -6.99 -13.07 -0.96
N ALA A 103 -7.52 -11.85 -1.03
CA ALA A 103 -8.94 -11.57 -1.24
C ALA A 103 -9.04 -10.37 -2.19
N ILE A 104 -8.86 -10.64 -3.48
CA ILE A 104 -8.76 -9.66 -4.57
C ILE A 104 -10.14 -9.49 -5.19
N GLN A 105 -10.52 -8.24 -5.50
CA GLN A 105 -11.75 -7.94 -6.25
C GLN A 105 -13.04 -8.44 -5.56
N HIS A 106 -13.14 -8.19 -4.25
CA HIS A 106 -14.35 -8.36 -3.47
C HIS A 106 -14.96 -6.99 -3.11
N GLU A 107 -15.95 -6.97 -2.22
CA GLU A 107 -16.58 -5.74 -1.73
C GLU A 107 -16.26 -5.51 -0.24
N ILE A 108 -15.04 -5.87 0.18
CA ILE A 108 -14.63 -5.81 1.59
C ILE A 108 -14.43 -4.35 2.00
N GLU A 109 -15.28 -3.86 2.93
CA GLU A 109 -15.16 -2.52 3.51
C GLU A 109 -14.28 -2.50 4.78
N PHE A 110 -14.23 -3.62 5.49
CA PHE A 110 -13.51 -3.77 6.75
C PHE A 110 -12.97 -5.19 6.92
N ILE A 111 -11.77 -5.29 7.50
CA ILE A 111 -11.16 -6.57 7.87
C ILE A 111 -10.36 -6.41 9.17
N ASP A 112 -10.56 -7.34 10.11
CA ASP A 112 -9.80 -7.39 11.38
C ASP A 112 -8.71 -8.45 11.31
N LEU A 113 -7.45 -8.01 11.15
CA LEU A 113 -6.29 -8.89 11.02
C LEU A 113 -5.49 -9.06 12.32
N ARG A 114 -6.01 -8.58 13.46
CA ARG A 114 -5.25 -8.54 14.74
C ARG A 114 -4.80 -9.92 15.22
N SER A 115 -5.56 -10.98 14.91
CA SER A 115 -5.22 -12.36 15.28
C SER A 115 -4.30 -13.05 14.26
N ASN A 116 -4.22 -12.54 13.03
CA ASN A 116 -3.45 -13.13 11.93
C ASN A 116 -1.97 -12.66 11.95
N THR A 117 -1.33 -12.78 13.12
CA THR A 117 0.03 -12.27 13.39
C THR A 117 1.14 -13.00 12.63
N MET A 118 0.81 -14.15 12.02
CA MET A 118 1.73 -14.96 11.20
C MET A 118 1.78 -14.50 9.74
N LEU A 119 0.96 -13.55 9.32
CA LEU A 119 0.92 -13.05 7.94
C LEU A 119 2.29 -12.51 7.52
N ASP A 120 2.81 -13.03 6.40
CA ASP A 120 3.96 -12.51 5.67
C ASP A 120 3.56 -11.84 4.34
N SER A 121 2.38 -12.18 3.80
CA SER A 121 1.92 -11.69 2.51
C SER A 121 0.42 -11.40 2.55
N LEU A 122 0.04 -10.16 2.20
CA LEU A 122 -1.34 -9.69 2.22
C LEU A 122 -1.71 -9.05 0.88
N TYR A 123 -2.75 -9.58 0.23
CA TYR A 123 -3.23 -9.11 -1.07
C TYR A 123 -4.73 -8.85 -1.00
N LEU A 124 -5.11 -7.58 -0.86
CA LEU A 124 -6.50 -7.13 -0.77
C LEU A 124 -6.83 -6.10 -1.86
N GLN A 125 -6.19 -6.18 -3.03
CA GLN A 125 -6.45 -5.21 -4.08
C GLN A 125 -7.86 -5.31 -4.67
N GLY A 126 -8.45 -4.19 -5.05
CA GLY A 126 -9.78 -4.16 -5.66
C GLY A 126 -10.93 -4.33 -4.67
N ASN A 127 -10.80 -3.83 -3.44
CA ASN A 127 -11.87 -3.85 -2.43
C ASN A 127 -12.37 -2.43 -2.14
N LEU A 128 -13.11 -2.25 -1.04
CA LEU A 128 -13.70 -0.98 -0.60
C LEU A 128 -13.10 -0.52 0.74
N LEU A 129 -11.89 -0.97 1.09
CA LEU A 129 -11.24 -0.63 2.35
C LEU A 129 -10.98 0.87 2.43
N GLN A 130 -11.42 1.51 3.51
CA GLN A 130 -11.17 2.93 3.77
C GLN A 130 -9.98 3.17 4.72
N GLU A 131 -9.73 2.19 5.59
CA GLU A 131 -8.63 2.18 6.55
C GLU A 131 -8.23 0.73 6.85
N ILE A 132 -7.01 0.54 7.35
CA ILE A 132 -6.53 -0.76 7.80
C ILE A 132 -5.49 -0.58 8.91
N ASP A 133 -5.56 -1.43 9.92
CA ASP A 133 -4.58 -1.51 11.00
C ASP A 133 -3.74 -2.78 10.83
N LEU A 134 -2.43 -2.60 10.62
CA LEU A 134 -1.46 -3.69 10.46
C LEU A 134 -0.50 -3.79 11.66
N SER A 135 -0.76 -3.09 12.76
CA SER A 135 0.18 -2.94 13.89
C SER A 135 0.60 -4.25 14.54
N LEU A 136 -0.21 -5.30 14.43
CA LEU A 136 0.08 -6.64 14.98
C LEU A 136 0.63 -7.62 13.94
N ASN A 137 0.62 -7.26 12.65
CA ASN A 137 1.04 -8.12 11.55
C ASN A 137 2.54 -7.94 11.23
N THR A 138 3.38 -7.89 12.27
CA THR A 138 4.83 -7.55 12.20
C THR A 138 5.69 -8.48 11.33
N ASN A 139 5.14 -9.61 10.87
CA ASN A 139 5.79 -10.53 9.94
C ASN A 139 5.63 -10.18 8.46
N LEU A 140 4.78 -9.19 8.13
CA LEU A 140 4.49 -8.80 6.75
C LEU A 140 5.76 -8.40 6.00
N VAL A 141 5.89 -8.95 4.80
CA VAL A 141 6.96 -8.70 3.82
C VAL A 141 6.39 -8.03 2.59
N ASN A 142 5.23 -8.48 2.11
CA ASN A 142 4.57 -7.94 0.92
C ASN A 142 3.12 -7.56 1.24
N VAL A 143 2.76 -6.32 0.95
CA VAL A 143 1.40 -5.80 1.17
C VAL A 143 0.91 -5.14 -0.11
N ASN A 144 -0.15 -5.67 -0.70
CA ASN A 144 -0.86 -5.03 -1.80
C ASN A 144 -2.28 -4.67 -1.36
N LEU A 145 -2.53 -3.36 -1.30
CA LEU A 145 -3.81 -2.76 -0.97
C LEU A 145 -4.27 -1.81 -2.11
N SER A 146 -3.74 -2.03 -3.32
CA SER A 146 -4.05 -1.17 -4.45
C SER A 146 -5.54 -1.23 -4.83
N THR A 147 -6.07 -0.19 -5.45
CA THR A 147 -7.47 -0.15 -5.90
C THR A 147 -8.43 -0.38 -4.72
N ASN A 148 -8.36 0.49 -3.73
CA ASN A 148 -9.27 0.52 -2.57
C ASN A 148 -9.77 1.97 -2.36
N GLU A 149 -10.38 2.24 -1.22
CA GLU A 149 -10.78 3.58 -0.81
C GLU A 149 -9.91 4.16 0.32
N ILE A 150 -8.66 3.67 0.47
CA ILE A 150 -7.85 3.92 1.66
C ILE A 150 -7.41 5.38 1.72
N TYR A 151 -7.66 6.01 2.86
CA TYR A 151 -7.11 7.34 3.18
C TYR A 151 -6.13 7.31 4.37
N THR A 152 -6.06 6.21 5.13
CA THR A 152 -5.13 6.06 6.27
C THR A 152 -4.77 4.60 6.50
N ILE A 153 -3.58 4.37 7.07
CA ILE A 153 -3.07 3.04 7.43
C ILE A 153 -2.28 3.15 8.73
N ASP A 154 -2.58 2.26 9.67
CA ASP A 154 -1.91 2.21 10.98
C ASP A 154 -0.94 1.04 11.05
N GLY A 155 0.11 1.18 11.87
CA GLY A 155 1.02 0.09 12.20
C GLY A 155 2.21 -0.12 11.24
N LEU A 156 2.45 0.80 10.31
CA LEU A 156 3.54 0.67 9.33
C LEU A 156 4.94 0.70 9.96
N THR A 157 5.11 1.37 11.10
CA THR A 157 6.40 1.46 11.81
C THR A 157 6.82 0.12 12.42
N GLU A 158 5.85 -0.73 12.74
CA GLU A 158 6.03 -2.02 13.39
C GLU A 158 6.43 -3.12 12.39
N LEU A 159 6.21 -2.90 11.08
CA LEU A 159 6.45 -3.86 10.01
C LEU A 159 7.93 -3.93 9.60
N ASN A 160 8.79 -4.36 10.52
CA ASN A 160 10.25 -4.38 10.36
C ASN A 160 10.80 -5.36 9.30
N LYS A 161 9.92 -6.11 8.62
CA LYS A 161 10.25 -7.03 7.52
C LYS A 161 9.65 -6.59 6.18
N LEU A 162 8.88 -5.50 6.15
CA LEU A 162 8.17 -5.03 4.97
C LEU A 162 9.16 -4.66 3.87
N LYS A 163 9.01 -5.25 2.70
CA LYS A 163 9.86 -4.98 1.52
C LYS A 163 9.10 -4.24 0.43
N GLU A 164 7.84 -4.59 0.23
CA GLU A 164 7.00 -4.01 -0.80
C GLU A 164 5.65 -3.60 -0.22
N LEU A 165 5.27 -2.35 -0.49
CA LEU A 165 3.97 -1.78 -0.15
C LEU A 165 3.37 -1.13 -1.39
N ASP A 166 2.23 -1.65 -1.83
CA ASP A 166 1.43 -1.08 -2.91
C ASP A 166 0.13 -0.48 -2.36
N LEU A 167 0.06 0.84 -2.42
CA LEU A 167 -1.06 1.69 -2.03
C LEU A 167 -1.61 2.46 -3.25
N SER A 168 -1.32 1.99 -4.45
CA SER A 168 -1.77 2.64 -5.69
C SER A 168 -3.29 2.67 -5.80
N TRP A 169 -3.86 3.66 -6.51
CA TRP A 169 -5.32 3.76 -6.71
C TRP A 169 -6.09 3.76 -5.38
N ASN A 170 -5.82 4.76 -4.56
CA ASN A 170 -6.47 5.01 -3.28
C ASN A 170 -6.79 6.52 -3.17
N PHE A 171 -7.23 6.99 -2.00
CA PHE A 171 -7.63 8.39 -1.77
C PHE A 171 -6.72 9.11 -0.76
N MET A 172 -5.43 8.77 -0.74
CA MET A 172 -4.49 9.43 0.18
C MET A 172 -4.18 10.86 -0.28
N GLU A 173 -4.43 11.85 0.58
CA GLU A 173 -4.01 13.25 0.37
C GLU A 173 -2.62 13.54 0.98
N THR A 174 -2.23 12.79 2.01
CA THR A 174 -0.94 12.89 2.68
C THR A 174 -0.44 11.50 3.03
N PHE A 175 0.87 11.26 2.96
CA PHE A 175 1.45 10.01 3.42
C PHE A 175 2.80 10.24 4.09
N SER A 176 3.05 9.51 5.17
CA SER A 176 4.34 9.49 5.86
C SER A 176 4.66 8.07 6.28
N ILE A 177 5.92 7.66 6.17
CA ILE A 177 6.34 6.33 6.59
C ILE A 177 7.68 6.37 7.32
N SER A 178 7.68 5.76 8.51
CA SER A 178 8.87 5.46 9.30
C SER A 178 9.12 3.96 9.23
N ASN A 179 9.78 3.51 8.17
CA ASN A 179 10.07 2.09 7.99
C ASN A 179 11.34 1.90 7.16
N ALA A 180 12.45 1.67 7.86
CA ALA A 180 13.73 1.43 7.22
C ALA A 180 13.79 0.10 6.46
N SER A 181 12.88 -0.86 6.66
CA SER A 181 12.94 -2.15 5.96
C SER A 181 12.43 -2.10 4.53
N LEU A 182 11.58 -1.11 4.21
CA LEU A 182 10.90 -0.94 2.93
C LEU A 182 11.86 -0.66 1.78
N GLU A 183 11.66 -1.36 0.66
CA GLU A 183 12.48 -1.24 -0.55
C GLU A 183 11.69 -0.73 -1.75
N ILE A 184 10.38 -1.03 -1.83
CA ILE A 184 9.53 -0.67 -2.96
C ILE A 184 8.22 -0.07 -2.43
N LEU A 185 7.90 1.15 -2.90
CA LEU A 185 6.69 1.86 -2.53
C LEU A 185 5.94 2.35 -3.78
N PHE A 186 4.72 1.87 -3.94
CA PHE A 186 3.80 2.36 -4.97
C PHE A 186 2.68 3.18 -4.33
N LEU A 187 2.57 4.42 -4.78
CA LEU A 187 1.58 5.41 -4.32
C LEU A 187 0.95 6.14 -5.53
N ASN A 188 1.08 5.59 -6.73
CA ASN A 188 0.53 6.20 -7.93
C ASN A 188 -1.00 6.22 -7.92
N LEU A 189 -1.60 7.23 -8.54
CA LEU A 189 -3.05 7.40 -8.63
C LEU A 189 -3.67 7.54 -7.22
N ASN A 190 -3.12 8.48 -6.46
CA ASN A 190 -3.69 9.00 -5.23
C ASN A 190 -3.93 10.51 -5.40
N GLU A 191 -4.21 11.22 -4.31
CA GLU A 191 -4.42 12.67 -4.31
C GLU A 191 -3.31 13.41 -3.53
N LEU A 192 -2.12 12.79 -3.41
CA LEU A 192 -1.06 13.24 -2.50
C LEU A 192 -0.62 14.67 -2.79
N GLN A 193 -0.72 15.52 -1.77
CA GLN A 193 -0.18 16.88 -1.74
C GLN A 193 1.15 16.93 -1.00
N THR A 194 1.34 16.04 -0.03
CA THR A 194 2.58 15.90 0.74
C THR A 194 2.96 14.43 0.89
N LEU A 195 4.28 14.19 0.90
CA LEU A 195 4.88 12.89 1.14
C LEU A 195 6.11 13.04 2.04
N ASP A 196 6.21 12.22 3.07
CA ASP A 196 7.42 12.07 3.88
C ASP A 196 7.92 10.61 3.85
N VAL A 197 9.07 10.42 3.21
CA VAL A 197 9.79 9.14 3.12
C VAL A 197 11.19 9.24 3.74
N SER A 198 11.42 10.24 4.60
CA SER A 198 12.73 10.53 5.18
C SER A 198 13.28 9.41 6.07
N GLU A 199 12.39 8.58 6.63
CA GLU A 199 12.73 7.42 7.47
C GLU A 199 12.59 6.07 6.74
N ALA A 200 12.42 6.09 5.40
CA ALA A 200 12.48 4.90 4.53
C ALA A 200 13.84 4.79 3.82
N GLU A 201 14.92 4.68 4.61
CA GLU A 201 16.31 4.80 4.13
C GLU A 201 16.75 3.72 3.11
N ASN A 202 16.12 2.54 3.13
CA ASN A 202 16.43 1.44 2.19
C ASN A 202 15.55 1.43 0.92
N LEU A 203 14.79 2.51 0.67
CA LEU A 203 13.91 2.61 -0.49
C LEU A 203 14.73 2.62 -1.81
N LYS A 204 14.41 1.68 -2.69
CA LYS A 204 15.04 1.48 -4.01
C LYS A 204 14.13 1.91 -5.16
N ALA A 205 12.81 1.78 -5.00
CA ALA A 205 11.85 2.18 -6.01
C ALA A 205 10.68 2.95 -5.39
N LEU A 206 10.37 4.11 -5.97
CA LEU A 206 9.27 4.98 -5.56
C LEU A 206 8.44 5.40 -6.77
N ASN A 207 7.15 5.08 -6.76
CA ASN A 207 6.21 5.51 -7.81
C ASN A 207 5.11 6.40 -7.24
N LEU A 208 5.10 7.65 -7.71
CA LEU A 208 4.16 8.72 -7.36
C LEU A 208 3.38 9.22 -8.58
N THR A 209 3.32 8.43 -9.66
CA THR A 209 2.65 8.85 -10.89
C THR A 209 1.22 9.29 -10.64
N THR A 210 0.80 10.44 -11.18
CA THR A 210 -0.55 10.98 -11.01
C THR A 210 -0.90 11.20 -9.55
N ASN A 211 -0.36 12.29 -9.00
CA ASN A 211 -0.66 12.84 -7.69
C ASN A 211 -0.70 14.38 -7.80
N ASN A 212 -0.82 15.08 -6.67
CA ASN A 212 -0.91 16.54 -6.60
C ASN A 212 0.33 17.20 -5.97
N LEU A 213 1.49 16.52 -5.96
CA LEU A 213 2.69 16.99 -5.26
C LEU A 213 3.24 18.28 -5.89
N THR A 214 3.53 19.28 -5.06
CA THR A 214 4.26 20.50 -5.46
C THR A 214 5.72 20.48 -5.07
N ASP A 215 6.04 19.69 -4.05
CA ASP A 215 7.37 19.52 -3.49
C ASP A 215 7.58 18.04 -3.14
N LEU A 216 8.83 17.59 -3.23
CA LEU A 216 9.23 16.23 -2.87
C LEU A 216 10.69 16.25 -2.43
N SER A 217 10.98 15.61 -1.29
CA SER A 217 12.34 15.33 -0.86
C SER A 217 12.59 13.84 -0.88
N VAL A 218 13.69 13.43 -1.50
CA VAL A 218 14.18 12.04 -1.52
C VAL A 218 15.64 11.95 -1.04
N SER A 219 16.10 12.96 -0.29
CA SER A 219 17.51 13.09 0.09
C SER A 219 17.99 12.00 1.05
N SER A 220 17.11 11.44 1.89
CA SER A 220 17.42 10.29 2.76
C SER A 220 17.44 8.96 2.01
N ASN A 221 16.81 8.86 0.84
CA ASN A 221 16.65 7.62 0.08
C ASN A 221 17.87 7.39 -0.84
N THR A 222 19.06 7.29 -0.24
CA THR A 222 20.34 7.25 -0.98
C THR A 222 20.52 6.01 -1.88
N GLN A 223 19.75 4.95 -1.63
CA GLN A 223 19.72 3.71 -2.41
C GLN A 223 18.68 3.72 -3.55
N LEU A 224 18.00 4.84 -3.79
CA LEU A 224 16.95 4.93 -4.79
C LEU A 224 17.49 4.70 -6.20
N GLU A 225 17.00 3.64 -6.86
CA GLU A 225 17.36 3.27 -8.23
C GLU A 225 16.30 3.72 -9.25
N THR A 226 15.03 3.76 -8.83
CA THR A 226 13.89 4.12 -9.67
C THR A 226 13.03 5.18 -9.00
N LEU A 227 12.87 6.33 -9.67
CA LEU A 227 11.99 7.40 -9.24
C LEU A 227 11.01 7.75 -10.36
N VAL A 228 9.72 7.51 -10.10
CA VAL A 228 8.63 7.82 -11.03
C VAL A 228 7.74 8.88 -10.41
N ILE A 229 7.83 10.12 -10.89
CA ILE A 229 7.13 11.29 -10.36
C ILE A 229 6.31 12.00 -11.45
N SER A 230 6.02 11.28 -12.53
CA SER A 230 5.31 11.84 -13.68
C SER A 230 3.88 12.26 -13.33
N ASN A 231 3.35 13.27 -14.01
CA ASN A 231 2.00 13.79 -13.78
C ASN A 231 1.80 14.27 -12.32
N ASN A 232 2.61 15.25 -11.92
CA ASN A 232 2.51 16.00 -10.66
C ASN A 232 2.66 17.50 -10.96
N ASN A 233 2.82 18.33 -9.92
CA ASN A 233 2.98 19.79 -10.03
C ASN A 233 4.36 20.27 -9.53
N LEU A 234 5.38 19.41 -9.59
CA LEU A 234 6.72 19.69 -9.07
C LEU A 234 7.43 20.77 -9.91
N LYS A 235 8.09 21.72 -9.24
CA LYS A 235 8.85 22.81 -9.90
C LYS A 235 10.36 22.61 -9.89
N GLN A 236 10.85 21.80 -8.96
CA GLN A 236 12.26 21.47 -8.78
C GLN A 236 12.34 20.12 -8.06
N ILE A 237 13.49 19.46 -8.16
CA ILE A 237 13.80 18.25 -7.41
C ILE A 237 15.31 18.19 -7.20
N GLU A 238 15.75 17.94 -5.96
CA GLU A 238 17.14 17.79 -5.61
C GLU A 238 17.51 16.30 -5.63
N LEU A 239 18.40 15.91 -6.56
CA LEU A 239 18.78 14.51 -6.79
C LEU A 239 20.26 14.22 -6.48
N SER A 240 20.97 15.20 -5.92
CA SER A 240 22.41 15.09 -5.61
C SER A 240 22.75 14.02 -4.56
N GLN A 241 21.77 13.58 -3.76
CA GLN A 241 21.92 12.54 -2.75
C GLN A 241 21.45 11.15 -3.23
N ASN A 242 21.10 11.00 -4.51
CA ASN A 242 20.59 9.74 -5.08
C ASN A 242 21.55 9.18 -6.16
N PRO A 243 22.82 8.87 -5.82
CA PRO A 243 23.83 8.46 -6.81
C PRO A 243 23.52 7.11 -7.48
N GLU A 244 22.65 6.29 -6.88
CA GLU A 244 22.22 4.99 -7.39
C GLU A 244 21.11 5.07 -8.45
N LEU A 245 20.59 6.26 -8.75
CA LEU A 245 19.44 6.43 -9.63
C LEU A 245 19.74 5.98 -11.07
N LYS A 246 18.93 5.06 -11.58
CA LYS A 246 19.02 4.47 -12.93
C LYS A 246 17.86 4.92 -13.81
N TYR A 247 16.67 5.08 -13.24
CA TYR A 247 15.45 5.41 -13.97
C TYR A 247 14.78 6.64 -13.34
N LEU A 248 14.66 7.72 -14.11
CA LEU A 248 13.95 8.93 -13.71
C LEU A 248 12.83 9.26 -14.69
N TYR A 249 11.59 9.09 -14.25
CA TYR A 249 10.39 9.41 -15.03
C TYR A 249 9.65 10.58 -14.40
N ALA A 250 9.93 11.79 -14.90
CA ALA A 250 9.44 13.05 -14.38
C ALA A 250 8.62 13.86 -15.42
N SER A 251 8.09 13.18 -16.43
CA SER A 251 7.27 13.80 -17.48
C SER A 251 6.00 14.44 -16.92
N THR A 252 5.48 15.48 -17.58
CA THR A 252 4.25 16.18 -17.16
C THR A 252 4.36 16.70 -15.72
N ASN A 253 5.25 17.68 -15.52
CA ASN A 253 5.41 18.44 -14.28
C ASN A 253 5.53 19.93 -14.61
N ALA A 254 5.94 20.74 -13.64
CA ALA A 254 6.17 22.17 -13.77
C ALA A 254 7.65 22.55 -13.57
N PHE A 255 8.59 21.64 -13.87
CA PHE A 255 10.02 21.89 -13.63
C PHE A 255 10.50 23.15 -14.35
N THR A 256 11.32 23.94 -13.67
CA THR A 256 12.02 25.10 -14.26
C THR A 256 13.52 24.86 -14.40
N ASN A 257 14.05 23.96 -13.58
CA ASN A 257 15.42 23.47 -13.63
C ASN A 257 15.40 21.96 -13.34
N LEU A 258 16.44 21.28 -13.81
CA LEU A 258 16.70 19.90 -13.45
C LEU A 258 18.21 19.66 -13.56
N ASP A 259 18.81 19.21 -12.48
CA ASP A 259 20.21 18.79 -12.45
C ASP A 259 20.29 17.30 -12.13
N VAL A 260 20.86 16.53 -13.06
CA VAL A 260 21.13 15.10 -12.89
C VAL A 260 22.62 14.77 -13.05
N SER A 261 23.49 15.78 -12.91
CA SER A 261 24.95 15.64 -13.03
C SER A 261 25.54 14.68 -12.00
N GLN A 262 24.92 14.57 -10.82
CA GLN A 262 25.36 13.64 -9.76
C GLN A 262 24.79 12.22 -9.94
N ASN A 263 23.89 11.98 -10.90
CA ASN A 263 23.23 10.70 -11.13
C ASN A 263 23.93 9.93 -12.26
N GLN A 264 25.22 9.61 -12.10
CA GLN A 264 26.07 8.99 -13.14
C GLN A 264 25.59 7.59 -13.60
N LYS A 265 24.72 6.93 -12.82
CA LYS A 265 24.13 5.62 -13.15
C LYS A 265 22.85 5.70 -13.99
N LEU A 266 22.40 6.91 -14.33
CA LEU A 266 21.13 7.13 -15.02
C LEU A 266 21.15 6.57 -16.45
N VAL A 267 20.22 5.67 -16.76
CA VAL A 267 20.11 5.01 -18.07
C VAL A 267 18.85 5.40 -18.85
N ASP A 268 17.76 5.75 -18.17
CA ASP A 268 16.51 6.21 -18.80
C ASP A 268 16.02 7.49 -18.08
N LEU A 269 15.99 8.58 -18.83
CA LEU A 269 15.55 9.89 -18.39
C LEU A 269 14.33 10.33 -19.22
N ARG A 270 13.19 10.53 -18.56
CA ARG A 270 11.96 11.02 -19.21
C ARG A 270 11.47 12.27 -18.51
N VAL A 271 11.60 13.42 -19.15
CA VAL A 271 11.28 14.74 -18.59
C VAL A 271 10.53 15.64 -19.58
N ASP A 272 9.98 15.03 -20.64
CA ASP A 272 9.09 15.70 -21.57
C ASP A 272 7.87 16.31 -20.88
N ARG A 273 7.21 17.28 -21.54
CA ARG A 273 6.03 17.96 -21.01
C ARG A 273 6.30 18.67 -19.68
N ASN A 274 7.45 19.32 -19.58
CA ASN A 274 7.77 20.32 -18.56
C ASN A 274 7.93 21.69 -19.24
N PRO A 275 6.84 22.47 -19.41
CA PRO A 275 6.81 23.64 -20.31
C PRO A 275 7.84 24.73 -20.02
N SER A 276 8.31 24.81 -18.77
CA SER A 276 9.26 25.82 -18.31
C SER A 276 10.69 25.29 -18.16
N LEU A 277 10.89 23.98 -18.33
CA LEU A 277 12.21 23.37 -18.26
C LEU A 277 12.83 23.48 -19.64
N SER A 278 13.76 24.41 -19.83
CA SER A 278 14.48 24.58 -21.10
C SER A 278 15.81 23.84 -21.15
N CYS A 279 16.46 23.65 -20.00
CA CYS A 279 17.78 23.03 -19.90
C CYS A 279 17.81 21.98 -18.79
N ILE A 280 18.45 20.85 -19.08
CA ILE A 280 18.70 19.75 -18.17
C ILE A 280 20.21 19.64 -17.99
N ASN A 281 20.69 19.85 -16.76
CA ASN A 281 22.11 19.83 -16.44
C ASN A 281 22.59 18.39 -16.25
N ILE A 282 23.68 18.03 -16.94
CA ILE A 282 24.36 16.73 -16.84
C ILE A 282 25.86 16.94 -16.59
N GLU A 283 26.56 15.92 -16.10
CA GLU A 283 28.02 15.99 -16.00
C GLU A 283 28.66 15.84 -17.40
N GLU A 284 29.83 16.47 -17.62
CA GLU A 284 30.58 16.30 -18.86
C GLU A 284 30.96 14.82 -19.05
N GLY A 285 30.53 14.24 -20.17
CA GLY A 285 30.76 12.82 -20.48
C GLY A 285 29.74 11.84 -19.87
N GLN A 286 28.71 12.32 -19.18
CA GLN A 286 27.60 11.48 -18.73
C GLN A 286 26.81 10.95 -19.94
N GLU A 287 26.71 9.63 -20.06
CA GLU A 287 25.96 8.96 -21.13
C GLU A 287 24.62 8.43 -20.61
N ILE A 288 23.51 8.94 -21.14
CA ILE A 288 22.15 8.46 -20.82
C ILE A 288 21.62 7.72 -22.05
N LEU A 289 21.39 6.42 -21.93
CA LEU A 289 21.05 5.54 -23.05
C LEU A 289 19.69 5.88 -23.69
N THR A 290 18.70 6.19 -22.86
CA THR A 290 17.35 6.53 -23.30
C THR A 290 16.97 7.88 -22.74
N VAL A 291 16.64 8.82 -23.62
CA VAL A 291 16.22 10.17 -23.25
C VAL A 291 14.92 10.50 -23.95
N ARG A 292 13.94 10.95 -23.18
CA ARG A 292 12.70 11.55 -23.69
C ARG A 292 12.54 12.96 -23.13
N ILE A 293 12.72 13.94 -24.02
CA ILE A 293 12.56 15.37 -23.77
C ILE A 293 11.61 15.98 -24.82
N SER A 294 11.09 17.17 -24.56
CA SER A 294 10.33 17.97 -25.53
C SER A 294 11.27 18.73 -26.48
N ASP A 295 10.78 19.10 -27.66
CA ASP A 295 11.60 19.69 -28.73
C ASP A 295 12.33 20.99 -28.37
N TYR A 296 11.88 21.71 -27.33
CA TYR A 296 12.49 22.95 -26.83
C TYR A 296 13.48 22.74 -25.68
N GLN A 297 13.61 21.51 -25.18
CA GLN A 297 14.54 21.16 -24.11
C GLN A 297 15.91 20.84 -24.68
N GLU A 298 16.95 21.22 -23.94
CA GLU A 298 18.33 20.93 -24.27
C GLU A 298 19.03 20.25 -23.08
N ILE A 299 19.97 19.36 -23.40
CA ILE A 299 20.83 18.71 -22.40
C ILE A 299 22.23 19.29 -22.55
N ARG A 300 22.77 19.84 -21.46
CA ARG A 300 24.07 20.54 -21.44
C ARG A 300 24.76 20.34 -20.09
N SER A 301 26.07 20.58 -20.05
CA SER A 301 26.86 20.55 -18.81
C SER A 301 26.93 21.89 -18.07
N ASP A 302 26.25 22.90 -18.60
CA ASP A 302 26.08 24.21 -17.99
C ASP A 302 24.77 24.81 -18.50
N CYS A 303 23.78 24.91 -17.61
CA CYS A 303 22.50 25.54 -17.91
C CYS A 303 22.49 27.05 -17.64
N GLY A 304 23.60 27.64 -17.19
CA GLY A 304 23.79 29.09 -17.08
C GLY A 304 22.78 29.80 -16.18
N VAL A 305 22.59 29.30 -14.94
CA VAL A 305 21.68 29.89 -13.94
C VAL A 305 22.24 31.19 -13.37
#